data_AF-A0A9Q4T1E8-F1
#
_entry.id   AF-A0A9Q4T1E8-F1
#
_cell.length_a   1.000
_cell.length_b   1.000
_cell.length_c   1.000
_cell.angle_alpha   90.00
_cell.angle_beta   90.00
_cell.angle_gamma   90.00
#
_symmetry.space_group_name_H-M   'P 1'
#
loop_
_entity.id
_entity.type
_entity.pdbx_description
1 polymer ?
#
loop_
_entity_poly.entity_id
_entity_poly.type
_entity_poly.pdbx_seq_one_letter_code
_entity_poly.pdbx_strand_id
1 'polypeptide(L)' 'MAYMKTTKSATTYKLDYHPGGLGIQKNIHRNDYWKVYKSTSKTSDEVLGRIGHGDFKNYDLIKESPVYIDSVLMNG' A
#
# COMPACT_ATOMS: atom_id res chain seq x y z
N MET A 1 3.82 -5.40 -9.54
CA MET A 1 4.20 -6.76 -9.07
C MET A 1 3.52 -6.99 -7.73
N ALA A 2 2.92 -8.15 -7.49
CA ALA A 2 2.23 -8.43 -6.24
C ALA A 2 2.79 -9.68 -5.58
N TYR A 3 3.13 -9.60 -4.29
CA TYR A 3 3.48 -10.76 -3.48
C TYR A 3 2.27 -11.18 -2.67
N MET A 4 1.96 -12.48 -2.64
CA MET A 4 0.81 -13.01 -1.92
C MET A 4 1.23 -14.13 -0.99
N LYS A 5 0.63 -14.17 0.21
CA LYS A 5 0.80 -15.25 1.16
C LYS A 5 -0.55 -15.64 1.75
N THR A 6 -0.94 -16.89 1.55
CA THR A 6 -2.12 -17.47 2.18
C THR A 6 -1.72 -18.26 3.42
N THR A 7 -2.42 -18.03 4.51
CA THR A 7 -2.22 -18.71 5.80
C THR A 7 -3.07 -19.98 5.88
N LYS A 8 -2.77 -20.84 6.87
CA LYS A 8 -3.57 -22.07 7.14
C LYS A 8 -5.04 -21.78 7.45
N SER A 9 -5.35 -20.58 7.96
CA SER A 9 -6.72 -20.11 8.21
C SER A 9 -7.39 -19.50 6.98
N ALA A 10 -6.88 -19.78 5.77
CA ALA A 10 -7.39 -19.26 4.49
C ALA A 10 -7.44 -17.72 4.40
N THR A 11 -6.64 -17.01 5.20
CA THR A 11 -6.44 -15.56 5.05
C THR A 11 -5.28 -15.30 4.10
N THR A 12 -5.50 -14.48 3.08
CA THR A 12 -4.48 -14.08 2.11
C THR A 12 -4.04 -12.65 2.37
N TYR A 13 -2.73 -12.46 2.50
CA TYR A 13 -2.11 -11.14 2.54
C TYR A 13 -1.51 -10.85 1.16
N LYS A 14 -1.80 -9.66 0.62
CA LYS A 14 -1.25 -9.20 -0.66
C LYS A 14 -0.45 -7.92 -0.43
N LEU A 15 0.78 -7.90 -0.92
CA LEU A 15 1.64 -6.75 -0.98
C LEU A 15 1.72 -6.31 -2.45
N ASP A 16 1.07 -5.20 -2.79
CA ASP A 16 0.84 -4.77 -4.17
C ASP A 16 1.69 -3.55 -4.53
N TYR A 17 2.66 -3.73 -5.44
CA TYR A 17 3.57 -2.67 -5.85
C TYR A 17 2.91 -1.70 -6.81
N HIS A 18 2.95 -0.41 -6.47
CA HIS A 18 2.48 0.69 -7.27
C HIS A 18 3.68 1.54 -7.69
N PRO A 19 4.09 1.51 -8.97
CA PRO A 19 5.23 2.29 -9.43
C PRO A 19 4.96 3.80 -9.34
N GLY A 20 6.03 4.58 -9.13
CA GLY A 20 6.07 6.06 -9.10
C GLY A 20 5.56 6.77 -10.36
N GLY A 21 5.34 6.03 -11.44
CA GLY A 21 5.21 6.55 -12.80
C GLY A 21 6.59 6.83 -13.42
N LEU A 22 6.70 6.70 -14.74
CA LEU A 22 7.91 7.03 -15.50
C LEU A 22 7.63 8.26 -16.38
N GLY A 23 8.59 9.20 -16.44
CA GLY A 23 8.52 10.35 -17.34
C GLY A 23 7.48 11.41 -16.95
N ILE A 24 6.57 11.74 -17.89
CA ILE A 24 5.63 12.88 -17.82
C ILE A 24 4.45 12.61 -16.86
N GLN A 25 4.05 11.34 -16.68
CA GLN A 25 2.96 10.97 -15.77
C GLN A 25 3.52 10.35 -14.48
N LYS A 26 3.96 11.22 -13.57
CA LYS A 26 4.25 10.82 -12.20
C LYS A 26 2.93 10.48 -11.50
N ASN A 27 2.92 9.42 -10.70
CA ASN A 27 1.78 9.15 -9.84
C ASN A 27 1.61 10.33 -8.86
N ILE A 28 0.41 10.48 -8.28
CA ILE A 28 0.11 11.58 -7.36
C ILE A 28 1.01 11.57 -6.12
N HIS A 29 1.66 10.45 -5.81
CA HIS A 29 2.56 10.30 -4.67
C HIS A 29 4.03 10.52 -5.00
N ARG A 30 4.37 10.85 -6.26
CA ARG A 30 5.71 11.11 -6.82
C ARG A 30 6.71 9.95 -6.75
N ASN A 31 6.49 8.97 -5.87
CA ASN A 31 7.35 7.84 -5.62
C ASN A 31 6.57 6.53 -5.73
N ASP A 32 7.28 5.42 -5.92
CA ASP A 32 6.66 4.11 -5.79
C ASP A 32 6.31 3.79 -4.34
N TYR A 33 5.34 2.89 -4.18
CA TYR A 33 4.86 2.47 -2.88
C TYR A 33 4.21 1.10 -2.95
N TRP A 34 4.01 0.50 -1.79
CA TRP A 34 3.27 -0.74 -1.63
C TRP A 34 1.92 -0.47 -0.99
N LYS A 35 0.89 -1.15 -1.50
CA LYS A 35 -0.42 -1.22 -0.84
C LYS A 35 -0.59 -2.61 -0.23
N VAL A 36 -0.91 -2.64 1.06
CA VAL A 36 -1.05 -3.87 1.84
C VAL A 36 -2.53 -4.21 1.93
N TYR A 37 -2.88 -5.41 1.53
CA TYR A 37 -4.25 -5.92 1.59
C TYR A 37 -4.33 -7.19 2.40
N LYS A 38 -5.49 -7.39 3.01
CA LYS A 38 -5.92 -8.63 3.63
C LYS A 38 -7.24 -9.06 3.01
N SER A 39 -7.27 -10.29 2.55
CA SER A 39 -8.46 -10.91 1.99
C SER A 39 -8.80 -12.15 2.79
N THR A 40 -10.09 -12.35 3.05
CA THR A 40 -10.61 -13.62 3.56
C THR A 40 -11.53 -14.20 2.50
N SER A 41 -11.70 -15.52 2.49
CA SER A 41 -12.55 -16.22 1.52
C SER A 41 -14.03 -15.77 1.50
N LYS A 42 -14.44 -14.89 2.41
CA LYS A 42 -15.81 -14.46 2.62
C LYS A 42 -16.05 -12.96 2.41
N THR A 43 -15.01 -12.14 2.25
CA THR A 43 -15.12 -10.68 2.22
C THR A 43 -14.26 -10.06 1.14
N SER A 44 -14.62 -8.85 0.69
CA SER A 44 -13.77 -8.02 -0.16
C SER A 44 -12.43 -7.70 0.50
N ASP A 45 -11.43 -7.39 -0.32
CA ASP A 45 -10.08 -7.03 0.14
C ASP A 45 -10.11 -5.81 1.07
N GLU A 46 -9.64 -5.98 2.30
CA GLU A 46 -9.42 -4.92 3.28
C GLU A 46 -8.03 -4.30 3.04
N VAL A 47 -7.95 -2.97 2.99
CA VAL A 47 -6.68 -2.25 2.89
C VAL A 47 -6.11 -2.07 4.30
N LEU A 48 -5.00 -2.72 4.60
CA LEU A 48 -4.35 -2.61 5.91
C LEU A 48 -3.45 -1.37 6.02
N GLY A 49 -2.94 -0.87 4.90
CA GLY A 49 -2.05 0.27 4.89
C GLY A 49 -1.26 0.44 3.60
N ARG A 50 -0.41 1.47 3.59
CA ARG A 50 0.51 1.78 2.50
C ARG A 50 1.91 1.99 3.05
N ILE A 51 2.91 1.55 2.29
CA ILE A 51 4.32 1.66 2.64
C ILE A 51 5.02 2.38 1.50
N GLY A 52 5.43 3.61 1.75
CA GLY A 52 6.26 4.41 0.85
C GLY A 52 7.70 4.52 1.36
N HIS A 53 8.54 5.18 0.56
CA HIS A 53 9.91 5.52 0.93
C HIS A 53 10.23 6.97 0.52
N GLY A 54 11.18 7.61 1.19
CA GLY A 54 11.73 8.91 0.82
C GLY A 54 10.67 10.00 0.59
N ASP A 55 10.70 10.60 -0.60
CA ASP A 55 9.85 11.74 -1.03
C ASP A 55 8.38 11.37 -1.32
N PHE A 56 7.80 10.39 -0.63
CA PHE A 56 6.41 9.98 -0.83
C PHE A 56 5.45 11.13 -0.47
N LYS A 57 4.80 11.72 -1.49
CA LYS A 57 3.97 12.93 -1.37
C LYS A 57 2.49 12.61 -1.19
N ASN A 58 1.75 13.61 -0.70
CA ASN A 58 0.29 13.58 -0.61
C ASN A 58 -0.23 12.40 0.24
N TYR A 59 0.57 11.95 1.22
CA TYR A 59 0.16 10.90 2.17
C TYR A 59 -1.01 11.38 3.05
N ASP A 60 -1.10 12.68 3.27
CA ASP A 60 -2.16 13.35 4.02
C ASP A 60 -3.53 13.25 3.34
N LEU A 61 -3.58 13.04 2.02
CA LEU A 61 -4.84 12.82 1.29
C LEU A 61 -5.40 11.40 1.47
N ILE A 62 -4.59 10.46 1.97
CA ILE A 62 -5.02 9.10 2.27
C ILE A 62 -5.65 9.12 3.67
N LYS A 63 -6.95 8.84 3.74
CA LYS A 63 -7.73 8.86 4.99
C LYS A 63 -8.29 7.49 5.37
N GLU A 64 -8.29 6.57 4.42
CA GLU A 64 -8.88 5.25 4.56
C GLU A 64 -7.93 4.21 5.16
N SER A 65 -6.64 4.53 5.29
CA SER A 65 -5.62 3.56 5.74
C SER A 65 -4.36 4.26 6.26
N PRO A 66 -3.62 3.64 7.21
CA PRO A 66 -2.34 4.17 7.66
C PRO A 66 -1.28 4.10 6.56
N VAL A 67 -0.37 5.08 6.58
CA VAL A 67 0.73 5.28 5.65
C VAL A 67 2.01 5.35 6.44
N TYR A 68 2.91 4.43 6.14
CA TYR A 68 4.24 4.38 6.68
C TYR A 68 5.24 4.85 5.62
N ILE A 69 6.12 5.79 5.97
CA ILE A 69 7.25 6.22 5.13
C ILE A 69 8.51 5.93 5.93
N ASP A 70 9.41 5.10 5.37
CA ASP A 70 10.67 4.72 6.04
C ASP A 70 10.46 4.25 7.49
N SER A 71 9.42 3.42 7.67
CA SER A 71 8.96 2.87 8.95
C SER A 71 8.31 3.85 9.94
N VAL A 72 8.12 5.12 9.56
CA VAL A 72 7.42 6.14 10.38
C VAL A 72 5.96 6.24 9.96
N LEU A 73 5.03 6.19 10.92
CA LEU A 73 3.60 6.44 10.67
C LEU A 73 3.36 7.94 10.42
N MET A 74 2.76 8.26 9.28
CA MET A 74 2.63 9.67 8.82
C MET A 74 1.21 10.22 8.95
N ASN A 75 0.20 9.37 8.80
CA ASN A 75 -1.22 9.70 9.00
C ASN A 75 -1.79 8.78 10.10
N GLY A 76 -1.74 9.27 11.34
CA GLY A 76 -2.38 8.68 12.51
C GLY A 76 -3.60 9.49 12.93
#